data_AF-A0A7S0ZQL4-F1
#
_entry.id   AF-A0A7S0ZQL4-F1
#
_cell.length_a   1.000
_cell.length_b   1.000
_cell.length_c   1.000
_cell.angle_alpha   90.00
_cell.angle_beta   90.00
_cell.angle_gamma   90.00
#
_symmetry.space_group_name_H-M   'P 1'
#
loop_
_entity.id
_entity.type
_entity.pdbx_description
1 polymer ?
#
loop_
_entity_poly.entity_id
_entity_poly.type
_entity_poly.pdbx_seq_one_letter_code
_entity_poly.pdbx_strand_id
1 'polypeptide(L)'
;ARLQGALRPLGFEVWCRAVCGTHVAYWQDPQALFCEDVSHFAVVLLSLSLGNEGLAHAGTQAAAAVIKSTYLDGLRSIVQLLRSRMHQNARLILGGPYPNGDYVPVQLACITEALSELESWQEVDGVIDFLKPCVHNGRGNWHPGACRDPAHPNDLGHEQMFQCVDVQALLGSLVGDVALRTEVAEEQSRRRLVGALIQRVFRYTGDRSRRGGMAHAAVGWFEENDRDLTWKSFNGDADDRTTWTPKNVWSGLSVQGATVAWTSNGVPLAALEHGPVGQVTAVRFGVRRWEFFFL
;
A
#
# COMPACT_ATOMS: atom_id res chain seq x y z
N ALA A 1 -6.53 -12.36 -12.25
CA ALA A 1 -6.79 -13.80 -11.99
C ALA A 1 -5.51 -14.66 -12.06
N ARG A 2 -4.77 -14.65 -13.18
CA ARG A 2 -3.58 -15.49 -13.38
C ARG A 2 -2.48 -15.30 -12.33
N LEU A 3 -2.03 -14.07 -12.11
CA LEU A 3 -1.03 -13.75 -11.10
C LEU A 3 -1.47 -14.20 -9.69
N GLN A 4 -2.73 -13.96 -9.32
CA GLN A 4 -3.29 -14.47 -8.06
C GLN A 4 -3.25 -15.99 -7.97
N GLY A 5 -3.58 -16.70 -9.06
CA GLY A 5 -3.52 -18.17 -9.12
C GLY A 5 -2.11 -18.71 -8.92
N ALA A 6 -1.10 -18.03 -9.45
CA ALA A 6 0.30 -18.42 -9.30
C ALA A 6 0.89 -18.07 -7.92
N LEU A 7 0.44 -16.96 -7.32
CA LEU A 7 0.95 -16.48 -6.02
C LEU A 7 0.26 -17.13 -4.82
N ARG A 8 -1.00 -17.56 -4.95
CA ARG A 8 -1.77 -18.16 -3.83
C ARG A 8 -1.11 -19.42 -3.24
N PRO A 9 -0.61 -20.40 -4.02
CA PRO A 9 0.08 -21.57 -3.48
C PRO A 9 1.36 -21.22 -2.70
N LEU A 10 1.93 -20.03 -2.93
CA LEU A 10 3.12 -19.54 -2.25
C LEU A 10 2.80 -18.77 -0.95
N GLY A 11 1.51 -18.66 -0.60
CA GLY A 11 1.02 -17.95 0.58
C GLY A 11 0.76 -16.47 0.38
N PHE A 12 0.73 -15.98 -0.87
CA PHE A 12 0.53 -14.57 -1.18
C PHE A 12 -0.89 -14.29 -1.68
N GLU A 13 -1.45 -13.16 -1.23
CA GLU A 13 -2.70 -12.59 -1.72
C GLU A 13 -2.39 -11.40 -2.65
N VAL A 14 -3.18 -11.23 -3.70
CA VAL A 14 -3.03 -10.16 -4.68
C VAL A 14 -4.21 -9.20 -4.55
N TRP A 15 -3.89 -7.93 -4.33
CA TRP A 15 -4.86 -6.84 -4.26
C TRP A 15 -4.72 -5.99 -5.51
N CYS A 16 -5.71 -6.05 -6.41
CA CYS A 16 -5.70 -5.25 -7.63
C CYS A 16 -6.39 -3.91 -7.38
N ARG A 17 -5.63 -2.81 -7.47
CA ARG A 17 -6.13 -1.44 -7.32
C ARG A 17 -6.11 -0.66 -8.64
N ALA A 18 -5.99 -1.34 -9.77
CA ALA A 18 -5.91 -0.71 -11.08
C ALA A 18 -7.21 0.05 -11.43
N VAL A 19 -7.07 1.25 -11.98
CA VAL A 19 -8.19 2.09 -12.45
C VAL A 19 -8.02 2.34 -13.94
N CYS A 20 -9.03 1.95 -14.73
CA CYS A 20 -8.98 2.06 -16.19
C CYS A 20 -8.88 3.52 -16.64
N GLY A 21 -8.11 3.78 -17.71
CA GLY A 21 -7.99 5.11 -18.33
C GLY A 21 -7.20 6.15 -17.52
N THR A 22 -6.50 5.74 -16.46
CA THR A 22 -5.67 6.64 -15.66
C THR A 22 -4.27 6.79 -16.24
N HIS A 23 -3.68 7.96 -16.06
CA HIS A 23 -2.35 8.35 -16.51
C HIS A 23 -1.47 8.67 -15.29
N VAL A 24 -0.18 8.91 -15.49
CA VAL A 24 0.80 9.12 -14.43
C VAL A 24 0.36 10.23 -13.46
N ALA A 25 -0.15 11.35 -13.95
CA ALA A 25 -0.56 12.47 -13.08
C ALA A 25 -1.67 12.10 -12.08
N TYR A 26 -2.59 11.20 -12.44
CA TYR A 26 -3.60 10.69 -11.52
C TYR A 26 -2.95 9.96 -10.32
N TRP A 27 -1.92 9.16 -10.59
CA TRP A 27 -1.26 8.33 -9.58
C TRP A 27 -0.19 9.08 -8.76
N GLN A 28 0.11 10.35 -9.11
CA GLN A 28 0.95 11.21 -8.29
C GLN A 28 0.24 11.70 -7.03
N ASP A 29 -1.09 11.63 -6.97
CA ASP A 29 -1.85 11.87 -5.73
C ASP A 29 -1.64 10.70 -4.75
N PRO A 30 -1.08 10.95 -3.54
CA PRO A 30 -0.88 9.92 -2.53
C PRO A 30 -2.16 9.16 -2.13
N GLN A 31 -3.33 9.80 -2.21
CA GLN A 31 -4.60 9.15 -1.90
C GLN A 31 -4.98 8.16 -3.00
N ALA A 32 -4.86 8.56 -4.27
CA ALA A 32 -5.09 7.69 -5.41
C ALA A 32 -4.13 6.50 -5.43
N LEU A 33 -2.87 6.73 -5.06
CA LEU A 33 -1.84 5.69 -4.94
C LEU A 33 -2.01 4.80 -3.70
N PHE A 34 -2.93 5.18 -2.81
CA PHE A 34 -3.16 4.53 -1.52
C PHE A 34 -1.88 4.40 -0.67
N CYS A 35 -1.08 5.46 -0.64
CA CYS A 35 0.22 5.50 0.04
C CYS A 35 0.18 5.15 1.53
N GLU A 36 -0.97 5.25 2.18
CA GLU A 36 -1.14 4.86 3.59
C GLU A 36 -1.12 3.33 3.75
N ASP A 37 -1.60 2.60 2.73
CA ASP A 37 -1.70 1.15 2.74
C ASP A 37 -0.48 0.43 2.13
N VAL A 38 0.34 1.11 1.32
CA VAL A 38 1.42 0.43 0.57
C VAL A 38 2.47 -0.21 1.48
N SER A 39 2.60 0.29 2.73
CA SER A 39 3.43 -0.31 3.77
C SER A 39 3.03 -1.74 4.12
N HIS A 40 1.79 -2.13 3.82
CA HIS A 40 1.25 -3.46 4.08
C HIS A 40 1.57 -4.46 2.99
N PHE A 41 2.28 -4.11 1.92
CA PHE A 41 2.55 -5.04 0.82
C PHE A 41 4.00 -5.48 0.80
N ALA A 42 4.23 -6.79 0.75
CA ALA A 42 5.57 -7.35 0.54
C ALA A 42 6.09 -7.05 -0.88
N VAL A 43 5.17 -6.91 -1.84
CA VAL A 43 5.47 -6.52 -3.22
C VAL A 43 4.43 -5.50 -3.70
N VAL A 44 4.89 -4.39 -4.24
CA VAL A 44 4.07 -3.43 -4.98
C VAL A 44 4.44 -3.54 -6.46
N LEU A 45 3.46 -3.87 -7.29
CA LEU A 45 3.59 -3.90 -8.75
C LEU A 45 2.87 -2.68 -9.33
N LEU A 46 3.63 -1.74 -9.89
CA LEU A 46 3.09 -0.56 -10.57
C LEU A 46 3.24 -0.72 -12.08
N SER A 47 2.15 -0.68 -12.84
CA SER A 47 2.18 -0.75 -14.29
C SER A 47 1.23 0.27 -14.88
N LEU A 48 1.81 1.27 -15.56
CA LEU A 48 1.11 2.34 -16.25
C LEU A 48 1.40 2.27 -17.75
N SER A 49 0.64 3.02 -18.54
CA SER A 49 0.68 2.92 -20.00
C SER A 49 1.02 4.25 -20.64
N LEU A 50 2.06 4.27 -21.48
CA LEU A 50 2.29 5.38 -22.43
C LEU A 50 1.10 5.58 -23.38
N GLY A 51 0.26 4.57 -23.58
CA GLY A 51 -0.98 4.71 -24.34
C GLY A 51 -1.95 5.72 -23.70
N ASN A 52 -2.08 5.72 -22.37
CA ASN A 52 -2.91 6.68 -21.65
C ASN A 52 -2.31 8.08 -21.59
N GLU A 53 -1.01 8.21 -21.87
CA GLU A 53 -0.32 9.50 -22.06
C GLU A 53 -0.48 10.04 -23.50
N GLY A 54 -1.20 9.31 -24.37
CA GLY A 54 -1.48 9.73 -25.74
C GLY A 54 -0.44 9.32 -26.78
N LEU A 55 0.48 8.39 -26.46
CA LEU A 55 1.55 7.99 -27.37
C LEU A 55 1.04 7.46 -28.73
N ALA A 56 -0.11 6.78 -28.74
CA ALA A 56 -0.75 6.27 -29.97
C ALA A 56 -1.09 7.40 -30.97
N HIS A 57 -1.25 8.63 -30.50
CA HIS A 57 -1.59 9.79 -31.33
C HIS A 57 -0.38 10.69 -31.62
N ALA A 58 0.83 10.30 -31.19
CA ALA A 58 2.04 11.05 -31.46
C ALA A 58 2.44 10.94 -32.95
N GLY A 59 2.16 11.99 -33.73
CA GLY A 59 2.46 12.00 -35.17
C GLY A 59 3.94 12.13 -35.54
N THR A 60 4.81 12.46 -34.57
CA THR A 60 6.25 12.70 -34.81
C THR A 60 7.11 12.14 -33.68
N GLN A 61 8.39 11.90 -33.97
CA GLN A 61 9.37 11.46 -32.97
C GLN A 61 9.55 12.49 -31.84
N ALA A 62 9.50 13.79 -32.15
CA ALA A 62 9.60 14.84 -31.15
C ALA A 62 8.40 14.83 -30.19
N ALA A 63 7.19 14.66 -30.69
CA ALA A 63 5.99 14.54 -29.84
C ALA A 63 6.05 13.29 -28.95
N ALA A 64 6.48 12.15 -29.51
CA ALA A 64 6.66 10.91 -28.74
C ALA A 64 7.72 11.08 -27.65
N ALA A 65 8.84 11.77 -27.93
CA ALA A 65 9.89 12.04 -26.96
C ALA A 65 9.41 12.91 -25.78
N VAL A 66 8.57 13.93 -26.05
CA VAL A 66 7.97 14.75 -24.99
C VAL A 66 7.06 13.91 -24.09
N ILE A 67 6.16 13.11 -24.68
CA ILE A 67 5.28 12.19 -23.95
C ILE A 67 6.10 11.21 -23.09
N LYS A 68 7.16 10.64 -23.65
CA LYS A 68 8.07 9.74 -22.94
C LYS A 68 8.71 10.43 -21.72
N SER A 69 9.25 11.64 -21.90
CA SER A 69 9.89 12.38 -20.79
C SER A 69 8.89 12.65 -19.67
N THR A 70 7.70 13.17 -20.00
CA THR A 70 6.65 13.46 -19.01
C THR A 70 6.22 12.20 -18.27
N TYR A 71 6.05 11.08 -18.99
CA TYR A 71 5.74 9.78 -18.40
C TYR A 71 6.81 9.34 -17.40
N LEU A 72 8.08 9.37 -17.79
CA LEU A 72 9.20 8.90 -16.97
C LEU A 72 9.45 9.79 -15.75
N ASP A 73 9.37 11.11 -15.91
CA ASP A 73 9.52 12.06 -14.80
C ASP A 73 8.42 11.87 -13.75
N GLY A 74 7.17 11.73 -14.22
CA GLY A 74 6.05 11.51 -13.32
C GLY A 74 6.11 10.14 -12.66
N LEU A 75 6.48 9.09 -13.39
CA LEU A 75 6.63 7.75 -12.85
C LEU A 75 7.76 7.67 -11.82
N ARG A 76 8.88 8.39 -12.04
CA ARG A 76 9.98 8.48 -11.07
C ARG A 76 9.51 9.14 -9.77
N SER A 77 8.67 10.17 -9.87
CA SER A 77 8.06 10.80 -8.68
C SER A 77 7.17 9.82 -7.90
N ILE A 78 6.38 8.99 -8.59
CA ILE A 78 5.57 7.93 -7.97
C ILE A 78 6.47 6.88 -7.31
N VAL A 79 7.53 6.43 -7.98
CA VAL A 79 8.50 5.47 -7.43
C VAL A 79 9.13 5.99 -6.15
N GLN A 80 9.57 7.24 -6.12
CA GLN A 80 10.12 7.87 -4.92
C GLN A 80 9.11 7.91 -3.77
N LEU A 81 7.86 8.28 -4.09
CA LEU A 81 6.78 8.31 -3.11
C LEU A 81 6.51 6.90 -2.55
N LEU A 82 6.35 5.88 -3.41
CA LEU A 82 6.17 4.50 -2.98
C LEU A 82 7.31 4.03 -2.09
N ARG A 83 8.57 4.24 -2.50
CA ARG A 83 9.74 3.86 -1.71
C ARG A 83 9.77 4.50 -0.33
N SER A 84 9.33 5.76 -0.20
CA SER A 84 9.25 6.43 1.10
C SER A 84 8.18 5.84 2.04
N ARG A 85 7.19 5.12 1.49
CA ARG A 85 6.01 4.62 2.22
C ARG A 85 5.97 3.10 2.37
N MET A 86 6.62 2.37 1.48
CA MET A 86 6.71 0.92 1.53
C MET A 86 7.56 0.45 2.72
N HIS A 87 7.36 -0.80 3.10
CA HIS A 87 8.27 -1.47 4.03
C HIS A 87 9.67 -1.54 3.41
N GLN A 88 10.73 -1.35 4.21
CA GLN A 88 12.12 -1.28 3.71
C GLN A 88 12.56 -2.54 2.96
N ASN A 89 12.01 -3.69 3.34
CA ASN A 89 12.30 -4.98 2.74
C ASN A 89 11.25 -5.41 1.70
N ALA A 90 10.26 -4.55 1.40
CA ALA A 90 9.28 -4.81 0.35
C ALA A 90 9.87 -4.50 -1.03
N ARG A 91 9.36 -5.20 -2.04
CA ARG A 91 9.84 -5.08 -3.41
C ARG A 91 8.93 -4.19 -4.25
N LEU A 92 9.52 -3.25 -4.97
CA LEU A 92 8.84 -2.42 -5.96
C LEU A 92 9.19 -2.90 -7.36
N ILE A 93 8.20 -3.43 -8.06
CA ILE A 93 8.34 -3.93 -9.42
C ILE A 93 7.56 -3.01 -10.35
N LEU A 94 8.15 -2.68 -11.50
CA LEU A 94 7.43 -1.96 -12.56
C LEU A 94 6.97 -2.93 -13.65
N GLY A 95 5.77 -2.72 -14.17
CA GLY A 95 5.40 -3.25 -15.47
C GLY A 95 5.90 -2.29 -16.55
N GLY A 96 6.71 -2.79 -17.48
CA GLY A 96 7.21 -2.00 -18.60
C GLY A 96 6.10 -1.59 -19.58
N PRO A 97 6.44 -0.80 -20.61
CA PRO A 97 5.52 -0.50 -21.71
C PRO A 97 5.01 -1.78 -22.36
N TYR A 98 3.75 -1.78 -22.79
CA TYR A 98 3.12 -2.91 -23.47
C TYR A 98 2.64 -2.50 -24.87
N PRO A 99 2.34 -3.49 -25.75
CA PRO A 99 1.98 -3.22 -27.13
C PRO A 99 0.68 -2.43 -27.30
N ASN A 100 0.52 -1.78 -28.45
CA ASN A 100 -0.75 -1.17 -28.86
C ASN A 100 -0.94 -1.36 -30.37
N GLY A 101 -2.18 -1.66 -30.79
CA GLY A 101 -2.54 -1.91 -32.19
C GLY A 101 -2.28 -0.73 -33.13
N ASP A 102 -2.24 0.49 -32.60
CA ASP A 102 -2.02 1.72 -33.38
C ASP A 102 -0.55 2.16 -33.44
N TYR A 103 0.35 1.44 -32.77
CA TYR A 103 1.77 1.78 -32.80
C TYR A 103 2.39 1.51 -34.17
N VAL A 104 3.16 2.49 -34.63
CA VAL A 104 4.01 2.42 -35.82
C VAL A 104 5.48 2.56 -35.39
N PRO A 105 6.49 2.52 -36.29
CA PRO A 105 7.90 2.51 -35.89
C PRO A 105 8.33 3.63 -34.94
N VAL A 106 7.69 4.81 -35.01
CA VAL A 106 7.95 5.93 -34.09
C VAL A 106 7.59 5.56 -32.65
N GLN A 107 6.40 5.01 -32.41
CA GLN A 107 5.98 4.57 -31.08
C GLN A 107 6.79 3.37 -30.60
N LEU A 108 7.13 2.43 -31.49
CA LEU A 108 7.97 1.29 -31.14
C LEU A 108 9.33 1.74 -30.60
N ALA A 109 9.99 2.67 -31.29
CA ALA A 109 11.25 3.25 -30.82
C ALA A 109 11.07 3.90 -29.43
N CYS A 110 10.02 4.70 -29.26
CA CYS A 110 9.69 5.36 -28.00
C CYS A 110 9.49 4.39 -26.82
N ILE A 111 8.70 3.32 -26.99
CA ILE A 111 8.44 2.35 -25.91
C ILE A 111 9.67 1.48 -25.61
N THR A 112 10.52 1.23 -26.61
CA THR A 112 11.78 0.48 -26.43
C THR A 112 12.78 1.30 -25.62
N GLU A 113 12.93 2.58 -25.95
CA GLU A 113 13.76 3.51 -25.18
C GLU A 113 13.22 3.68 -23.75
N ALA A 114 11.90 3.80 -23.58
CA ALA A 114 11.29 3.90 -22.26
C ALA A 114 11.55 2.63 -21.42
N LEU A 115 11.39 1.43 -21.99
CA LEU A 115 11.70 0.18 -21.31
C LEU A 115 13.16 0.15 -20.85
N SER A 116 14.11 0.46 -21.75
CA SER A 116 15.53 0.49 -21.42
C SER A 116 15.85 1.47 -20.30
N GLU A 117 15.15 2.61 -20.23
CA GLU A 117 15.33 3.57 -19.15
C GLU A 117 14.77 3.06 -17.83
N LEU A 118 13.58 2.45 -17.83
CA LEU A 118 13.02 1.84 -16.61
C LEU A 118 13.93 0.73 -16.07
N GLU A 119 14.50 -0.10 -16.94
CA GLU A 119 15.43 -1.17 -16.56
C GLU A 119 16.73 -0.65 -15.94
N SER A 120 17.11 0.61 -16.20
CA SER A 120 18.30 1.21 -15.61
C SER A 120 18.06 1.84 -14.23
N TRP A 121 16.81 1.96 -13.79
CA TRP A 121 16.47 2.60 -12.51
C TRP A 121 16.91 1.71 -11.33
N GLN A 122 17.78 2.25 -10.48
CA GLN A 122 18.26 1.56 -9.29
C GLN A 122 17.24 1.60 -8.15
N GLU A 123 16.25 2.48 -8.26
CA GLU A 123 15.20 2.68 -7.27
C GLU A 123 14.12 1.59 -7.33
N VAL A 124 14.14 0.67 -8.30
CA VAL A 124 13.16 -0.42 -8.47
C VAL A 124 13.84 -1.78 -8.43
N ASP A 125 13.15 -2.80 -7.93
CA ASP A 125 13.72 -4.15 -7.75
C ASP A 125 13.58 -5.04 -8.99
N GLY A 126 12.94 -4.53 -10.04
CA GLY A 126 12.76 -5.22 -11.31
C GLY A 126 11.73 -4.54 -12.21
N VAL A 127 11.85 -4.82 -13.51
CA VAL A 127 10.91 -4.39 -14.54
C VAL A 127 10.43 -5.63 -15.31
N ILE A 128 9.12 -5.76 -15.47
CA ILE A 128 8.51 -6.80 -16.30
C ILE A 128 8.47 -6.28 -17.73
N ASP A 129 9.30 -6.88 -18.58
CA ASP A 129 9.32 -6.58 -20.01
C ASP A 129 8.10 -7.20 -20.72
N PHE A 130 7.12 -6.35 -21.06
CA PHE A 130 5.96 -6.72 -21.87
C PHE A 130 6.17 -6.55 -23.39
N LEU A 131 7.39 -6.20 -23.82
CA LEU A 131 7.80 -6.18 -25.22
C LEU A 131 8.51 -7.48 -25.63
N LYS A 132 8.45 -8.53 -24.80
CA LYS A 132 8.94 -9.87 -25.17
C LYS A 132 8.16 -10.45 -26.37
N PRO A 133 8.79 -11.32 -27.18
CA PRO A 133 8.18 -11.98 -28.34
C PRO A 133 6.87 -12.76 -28.06
N CYS A 134 6.62 -13.18 -26.82
CA CYS A 134 5.36 -13.84 -26.46
C CYS A 134 4.15 -12.89 -26.47
N VAL A 135 4.34 -11.56 -26.34
CA VAL A 135 3.26 -10.56 -26.26
C VAL A 135 3.20 -9.69 -27.51
N HIS A 136 4.35 -9.20 -27.97
CA HIS A 136 4.43 -8.27 -29.09
C HIS A 136 4.78 -8.99 -30.40
N ASN A 137 4.33 -8.44 -31.52
CA ASN A 137 4.57 -8.98 -32.86
C ASN A 137 5.89 -8.50 -33.51
N GLY A 138 6.80 -7.88 -32.75
CA GLY A 138 8.02 -7.25 -33.27
C GLY A 138 7.84 -5.83 -33.83
N ARG A 139 6.60 -5.33 -33.95
CA ARG A 139 6.28 -3.99 -34.49
C ARG A 139 5.69 -3.03 -33.47
N GLY A 140 5.64 -3.43 -32.21
CA GLY A 140 5.01 -2.67 -31.13
C GLY A 140 3.50 -2.92 -31.00
N ASN A 141 2.95 -3.84 -31.79
CA ASN A 141 1.55 -4.23 -31.69
C ASN A 141 1.40 -5.59 -31.01
N TRP A 142 0.18 -5.85 -30.53
CA TRP A 142 -0.23 -7.17 -30.06
C TRP A 142 -0.09 -8.22 -31.16
N HIS A 143 0.01 -9.49 -30.77
CA HIS A 143 -0.20 -10.59 -31.71
C HIS A 143 -1.61 -10.56 -32.33
N PRO A 144 -1.79 -11.05 -33.56
CA PRO A 144 -3.11 -11.18 -34.17
C PRO A 144 -4.08 -11.95 -33.25
N GLY A 145 -5.24 -11.34 -32.96
CA GLY A 145 -6.25 -11.95 -32.10
C GLY A 145 -5.95 -11.90 -30.59
N ALA A 146 -4.88 -11.23 -30.15
CA ALA A 146 -4.55 -11.07 -28.73
C ALA A 146 -5.11 -9.78 -28.09
N CYS A 147 -5.80 -8.94 -28.86
CA CYS A 147 -6.41 -7.72 -28.37
C CYS A 147 -7.93 -7.69 -28.59
N ARG A 148 -8.64 -6.95 -27.73
CA ARG A 148 -10.06 -6.64 -27.87
C ARG A 148 -10.26 -5.43 -28.78
N ASP A 149 -9.40 -4.43 -28.60
CA ASP A 149 -9.28 -3.21 -29.39
C ASP A 149 -7.78 -2.83 -29.43
N PRO A 150 -7.36 -1.78 -30.17
CA PRO A 150 -5.94 -1.44 -30.27
C PRO A 150 -5.24 -1.26 -28.91
N ALA A 151 -5.92 -0.70 -27.91
CA ALA A 151 -5.31 -0.36 -26.62
C ALA A 151 -5.38 -1.51 -25.59
N HIS A 152 -6.39 -2.39 -25.70
CA HIS A 152 -6.69 -3.36 -24.65
C HIS A 152 -6.46 -4.82 -25.09
N PRO A 153 -5.68 -5.60 -24.34
CA PRO A 153 -5.57 -7.04 -24.57
C PRO A 153 -6.92 -7.74 -24.31
N ASN A 154 -7.12 -8.90 -24.94
CA ASN A 154 -8.17 -9.83 -24.55
C ASN A 154 -7.61 -10.93 -23.64
N ASP A 155 -8.35 -12.02 -23.41
CA ASP A 155 -7.89 -13.11 -22.55
C ASP A 155 -6.60 -13.79 -23.02
N LEU A 156 -6.39 -13.88 -24.35
CA LEU A 156 -5.15 -14.39 -24.93
C LEU A 156 -4.01 -13.39 -24.72
N GLY A 157 -4.23 -12.10 -24.94
CA GLY A 157 -3.23 -11.07 -24.65
C GLY A 157 -2.82 -11.02 -23.18
N HIS A 158 -3.79 -11.16 -22.27
CA HIS A 158 -3.51 -11.27 -20.83
C HIS A 158 -2.75 -12.55 -20.45
N GLU A 159 -3.00 -13.67 -21.15
CA GLU A 159 -2.19 -14.89 -21.00
C GLU A 159 -0.74 -14.63 -21.41
N GLN A 160 -0.54 -14.02 -22.59
CA GLN A 160 0.77 -13.69 -23.10
C GLN A 160 1.53 -12.74 -22.17
N MET A 161 0.88 -11.67 -21.69
CA MET A 161 1.49 -10.76 -20.72
C MET A 161 1.89 -11.49 -19.43
N PHE A 162 1.09 -12.45 -18.98
CA PHE A 162 1.43 -13.25 -17.80
C PHE A 162 2.66 -14.13 -18.02
N GLN A 163 2.91 -14.61 -19.24
CA GLN A 163 4.14 -15.36 -19.57
C GLN A 163 5.42 -14.52 -19.43
N CYS A 164 5.33 -13.19 -19.45
CA CYS A 164 6.47 -12.32 -19.15
C CYS A 164 6.84 -12.30 -17.65
N VAL A 165 5.92 -12.70 -16.77
CA VAL A 165 6.06 -12.60 -15.33
C VAL A 165 6.81 -13.81 -14.79
N ASP A 166 8.07 -13.61 -14.43
CA ASP A 166 8.81 -14.56 -13.61
C ASP A 166 8.40 -14.38 -12.13
N VAL A 167 7.58 -15.30 -11.61
CA VAL A 167 7.07 -15.25 -10.23
C VAL A 167 8.21 -15.34 -9.20
N GLN A 168 9.28 -16.09 -9.51
CA GLN A 168 10.44 -16.20 -8.63
C GLN A 168 11.20 -14.88 -8.61
N ALA A 169 11.44 -14.28 -9.78
CA ALA A 169 12.09 -12.98 -9.86
C ALA A 169 11.24 -11.85 -9.29
N LEU A 170 9.91 -11.95 -9.30
CA LEU A 170 8.98 -10.98 -8.69
C LEU A 170 9.02 -11.04 -7.16
N LEU A 171 9.12 -12.25 -6.58
CA LEU A 171 9.15 -12.43 -5.13
C LEU A 171 10.57 -12.33 -4.55
N GLY A 172 11.59 -12.81 -5.25
CA GLY A 172 13.00 -12.68 -4.85
C GLY A 172 13.28 -13.40 -3.53
N SER A 173 13.96 -12.72 -2.60
CA SER A 173 14.26 -13.27 -1.27
C SER A 173 13.00 -13.67 -0.48
N LEU A 174 11.83 -13.11 -0.81
CA LEU A 174 10.57 -13.48 -0.18
C LEU A 174 10.21 -14.95 -0.42
N VAL A 175 10.73 -15.64 -1.44
CA VAL A 175 10.35 -17.05 -1.70
C VAL A 175 10.83 -18.00 -0.60
N GLY A 176 11.89 -17.66 0.15
CA GLY A 176 12.47 -18.52 1.19
C GLY A 176 12.67 -17.87 2.56
N ASP A 177 12.56 -16.54 2.66
CA ASP A 177 12.81 -15.83 3.91
C ASP A 177 11.57 -15.79 4.81
N VAL A 178 11.43 -16.82 5.64
CA VAL A 178 10.34 -16.93 6.63
C VAL A 178 10.38 -15.79 7.63
N ALA A 179 11.57 -15.29 7.99
CA ALA A 179 11.71 -14.20 8.95
C ALA A 179 11.16 -12.90 8.36
N LEU A 180 11.53 -12.58 7.12
CA LEU A 180 11.00 -11.41 6.42
C LEU A 180 9.49 -11.50 6.19
N ARG A 181 8.97 -12.68 5.82
CA ARG A 181 7.51 -12.88 5.71
C ARG A 181 6.82 -12.65 7.05
N THR A 182 7.42 -13.11 8.13
CA THR A 182 6.88 -12.95 9.49
C THR A 182 6.92 -11.48 9.90
N GLU A 183 8.03 -10.78 9.69
CA GLU A 183 8.19 -9.35 9.97
C GLU A 183 7.13 -8.51 9.23
N VAL A 184 6.96 -8.76 7.93
CA VAL A 184 5.94 -8.06 7.13
C VAL A 184 4.52 -8.40 7.62
N ALA A 185 4.24 -9.65 7.94
CA ALA A 185 2.95 -10.06 8.47
C ALA A 185 2.65 -9.48 9.86
N GLU A 186 3.67 -9.37 10.71
CA GLU A 186 3.59 -8.73 12.03
C GLU A 186 3.33 -7.23 11.91
N GLU A 187 4.05 -6.53 11.03
CA GLU A 187 3.82 -5.10 10.76
C GLU A 187 2.42 -4.87 10.18
N GLN A 188 1.96 -5.70 9.23
CA GLN A 188 0.59 -5.66 8.71
C GLN A 188 -0.45 -5.84 9.83
N SER A 189 -0.24 -6.84 10.70
CA SER A 189 -1.13 -7.13 11.82
C SER A 189 -1.17 -5.96 12.81
N ARG A 190 0.00 -5.39 13.12
CA ARG A 190 0.15 -4.22 13.98
C ARG A 190 -0.59 -3.02 13.42
N ARG A 191 -0.43 -2.73 12.12
CA ARG A 191 -1.09 -1.60 11.45
C ARG A 191 -2.62 -1.73 11.39
N ARG A 192 -3.14 -2.93 11.09
CA ARG A 192 -4.59 -3.20 11.16
C ARG A 192 -5.13 -2.94 12.57
N LEU A 193 -4.39 -3.37 13.58
CA LEU A 193 -4.74 -3.15 14.98
C LEU A 193 -4.71 -1.66 15.34
N VAL A 194 -3.69 -0.91 14.90
CA VAL A 194 -3.60 0.55 15.04
C VAL A 194 -4.80 1.25 14.38
N GLY A 195 -5.10 0.94 13.12
CA GLY A 195 -6.24 1.53 12.40
C GLY A 195 -7.57 1.26 13.11
N ALA A 196 -7.75 0.05 13.65
CA ALA A 196 -8.94 -0.29 14.44
C ALA A 196 -8.98 0.42 15.80
N LEU A 197 -7.84 0.73 16.41
CA LEU A 197 -7.74 1.44 17.70
C LEU A 197 -8.07 2.93 17.57
N ILE A 198 -7.53 3.61 16.56
CA ILE A 198 -7.69 5.07 16.40
C ILE A 198 -9.13 5.47 16.03
N GLN A 199 -9.93 4.53 15.53
CA GLN A 199 -11.35 4.73 15.22
C GLN A 199 -12.27 4.56 16.44
N ARG A 200 -11.73 4.26 17.63
CA ARG A 200 -12.52 3.90 18.82
C ARG A 200 -12.38 4.91 19.94
N VAL A 201 -13.50 5.14 20.64
CA VAL A 201 -13.54 5.80 21.94
C VAL A 201 -13.77 4.74 23.01
N PHE A 202 -13.04 4.84 24.10
CA PHE A 202 -13.15 3.91 25.23
C PHE A 202 -13.63 4.65 26.49
N ARG A 203 -14.60 4.07 27.19
CA ARG A 203 -15.20 4.56 28.44
C ARG A 203 -14.60 3.85 29.64
N TYR A 204 -14.25 4.59 30.69
CA TYR A 204 -13.77 4.00 31.93
C TYR A 204 -14.87 3.26 32.68
N THR A 205 -14.57 2.05 33.15
CA THR A 205 -15.55 1.16 33.83
C THR A 205 -15.38 1.06 35.34
N GLY A 206 -14.34 1.68 35.89
CA GLY A 206 -14.12 1.66 37.34
C GLY A 206 -15.03 2.63 38.10
N ASP A 207 -15.11 2.44 39.42
CA ASP A 207 -15.85 3.33 40.30
C ASP A 207 -15.27 4.76 40.26
N ARG A 208 -16.13 5.72 39.88
CA ARG A 208 -15.82 7.16 39.81
C ARG A 208 -16.32 7.93 41.04
N SER A 209 -16.98 7.27 41.99
CA SER A 209 -17.61 7.90 43.16
C SER A 209 -16.59 8.50 44.14
N ARG A 210 -15.35 7.98 44.17
CA ARG A 210 -14.25 8.56 44.93
C ARG A 210 -13.59 9.71 44.15
N ARG A 211 -14.11 10.92 44.34
CA ARG A 211 -13.49 12.17 43.88
C ARG A 211 -12.12 12.35 44.56
N GLY A 212 -11.05 11.89 43.93
CA GLY A 212 -9.70 12.14 44.45
C GLY A 212 -8.65 11.20 43.87
N GLY A 213 -8.25 11.43 42.63
CA GLY A 213 -7.07 10.77 42.07
C GLY A 213 -6.97 10.86 40.55
N MET A 214 -5.74 10.95 40.06
CA MET A 214 -5.31 11.06 38.65
C MET A 214 -5.85 9.95 37.70
N ALA A 215 -6.66 9.02 38.20
CA ALA A 215 -6.96 7.72 37.63
C ALA A 215 -8.21 7.60 36.73
N HIS A 216 -9.19 8.48 36.90
CA HIS A 216 -10.57 8.21 36.44
C HIS A 216 -11.02 9.10 35.27
N ALA A 217 -10.26 9.15 34.18
CA ALA A 217 -10.74 9.82 32.97
C ALA A 217 -12.02 9.12 32.48
N ALA A 218 -13.06 9.88 32.14
CA ALA A 218 -14.34 9.35 31.68
C ALA A 218 -14.18 8.55 30.39
N VAL A 219 -13.37 9.09 29.48
CA VAL A 219 -13.13 8.53 28.15
C VAL A 219 -11.66 8.66 27.76
N GLY A 220 -11.23 7.88 26.77
CA GLY A 220 -9.99 8.09 26.05
C GLY A 220 -9.98 7.40 24.69
N TRP A 221 -9.05 7.79 23.83
CA TRP A 221 -8.85 7.22 22.50
C TRP A 221 -7.38 7.30 22.09
N PHE A 222 -7.03 6.59 21.02
CA PHE A 222 -5.74 6.68 20.39
C PHE A 222 -5.78 7.59 19.17
N GLU A 223 -4.68 8.31 18.94
CA GLU A 223 -4.37 9.00 17.70
C GLU A 223 -3.02 8.49 17.19
N GLU A 224 -2.78 8.58 15.88
CA GLU A 224 -1.50 8.24 15.27
C GLU A 224 -0.83 9.51 14.72
N ASN A 225 0.46 9.69 15.04
CA ASN A 225 1.32 10.76 14.54
C ASN A 225 2.65 10.15 14.08
N ASP A 226 3.00 10.29 12.80
CA ASP A 226 4.32 9.90 12.26
C ASP A 226 4.82 8.51 12.72
N ARG A 227 3.91 7.52 12.76
CA ARG A 227 4.09 6.11 13.17
C ARG A 227 4.02 5.81 14.67
N ASP A 228 3.95 6.84 15.52
CA ASP A 228 3.71 6.68 16.96
C ASP A 228 2.23 6.86 17.30
N LEU A 229 1.78 6.11 18.29
CA LEU A 229 0.49 6.29 18.93
C LEU A 229 0.57 7.33 20.05
N THR A 230 -0.53 8.06 20.19
CA THR A 230 -0.78 8.96 21.31
C THR A 230 -2.11 8.58 21.95
N TRP A 231 -2.10 8.21 23.23
CA TRP A 231 -3.32 8.07 24.02
C TRP A 231 -3.73 9.43 24.58
N LYS A 232 -4.99 9.83 24.35
CA LYS A 232 -5.60 11.00 24.98
C LYS A 232 -6.76 10.58 25.84
N SER A 233 -6.89 11.19 27.02
CA SER A 233 -7.98 10.92 27.95
C SER A 233 -8.59 12.20 28.51
N PHE A 234 -9.89 12.15 28.81
CA PHE A 234 -10.68 13.32 29.17
C PHE A 234 -11.55 13.04 30.40
N ASN A 235 -11.70 14.02 31.28
CA ASN A 235 -12.76 14.01 32.30
C ASN A 235 -14.06 14.56 31.71
N GLY A 236 -15.20 14.27 32.34
CA GLY A 236 -16.52 14.73 31.92
C GLY A 236 -17.57 13.63 32.06
N ASP A 237 -18.72 13.87 31.43
CA ASP A 237 -19.69 12.82 31.09
C ASP A 237 -19.19 12.06 29.86
N ALA A 238 -19.23 10.73 29.90
CA ALA A 238 -18.78 9.93 28.75
C ALA A 238 -19.72 10.06 27.54
N ASP A 239 -20.97 10.46 27.77
CA ASP A 239 -22.01 10.63 26.76
C ASP A 239 -22.12 12.06 26.23
N ASP A 240 -21.48 13.05 26.88
CA ASP A 240 -21.51 14.45 26.46
C ASP A 240 -20.10 15.02 26.22
N ARG A 241 -19.71 15.06 24.94
CA ARG A 241 -18.44 15.61 24.47
C ARG A 241 -18.22 17.07 24.85
N THR A 242 -19.27 17.86 25.08
CA THR A 242 -19.12 19.28 25.44
C THR A 242 -18.58 19.47 26.85
N THR A 243 -18.68 18.43 27.69
CA THR A 243 -18.13 18.42 29.05
C THR A 243 -16.69 17.93 29.11
N TRP A 244 -16.11 17.52 27.97
CA TRP A 244 -14.81 16.86 27.94
C TRP A 244 -13.68 17.85 28.19
N THR A 245 -12.88 17.55 29.21
CA THR A 245 -11.67 18.31 29.55
C THR A 245 -10.46 17.40 29.48
N PRO A 246 -9.40 17.75 28.71
CA PRO A 246 -8.19 16.94 28.60
C PRO A 246 -7.59 16.61 29.98
N LYS A 247 -7.09 15.39 30.15
CA LYS A 247 -6.49 14.92 31.41
C LYS A 247 -5.08 14.40 31.23
N ASN A 248 -4.93 13.25 30.57
CA ASN A 248 -3.62 12.66 30.31
C ASN A 248 -3.41 12.52 28.80
N VAL A 249 -2.19 12.81 28.37
CA VAL A 249 -1.69 12.57 27.02
C VAL A 249 -0.39 11.78 27.15
N TRP A 250 -0.34 10.61 26.51
CA TRP A 250 0.87 9.78 26.44
C TRP A 250 1.22 9.55 24.98
N SER A 251 2.33 10.14 24.52
CA SER A 251 2.84 10.05 23.14
C SER A 251 4.05 9.11 23.05
N GLY A 252 4.46 8.73 21.85
CA GLY A 252 5.58 7.80 21.67
C GLY A 252 5.21 6.39 22.11
N LEU A 253 3.98 5.97 21.78
CA LEU A 253 3.47 4.64 22.05
C LEU A 253 3.49 3.79 20.77
N SER A 254 3.61 2.48 20.91
CA SER A 254 3.47 1.53 19.82
C SER A 254 2.66 0.33 20.27
N VAL A 255 1.98 -0.32 19.32
CA VAL A 255 1.31 -1.60 19.56
C VAL A 255 2.33 -2.72 19.39
N GLN A 256 2.42 -3.61 20.37
CA GLN A 256 3.30 -4.78 20.38
C GLN A 256 2.48 -5.99 20.81
N GLY A 257 2.00 -6.76 19.82
CA GLY A 257 1.07 -7.86 20.05
C GLY A 257 -0.21 -7.38 20.77
N ALA A 258 -0.49 -7.97 21.93
CA ALA A 258 -1.65 -7.62 22.76
C ALA A 258 -1.38 -6.48 23.76
N THR A 259 -0.33 -5.68 23.55
CA THR A 259 0.04 -4.58 24.45
C THR A 259 0.27 -3.28 23.71
N VAL A 260 0.14 -2.18 24.43
CA VAL A 260 0.66 -0.86 24.05
C VAL A 260 1.87 -0.59 24.91
N ALA A 261 3.00 -0.27 24.29
CA ALA A 261 4.29 -0.07 24.93
C ALA A 261 4.92 1.26 24.50
N TRP A 262 5.88 1.75 25.25
CA TRP A 262 6.65 2.93 24.85
C TRP A 262 7.56 2.60 23.68
N THR A 263 7.57 3.41 22.63
CA THR A 263 8.43 3.25 21.45
C THR A 263 9.91 3.31 21.84
N SER A 264 10.27 4.09 22.85
CA SER A 264 11.66 4.33 23.25
C SER A 264 12.38 3.13 23.88
N ASN A 265 11.64 2.23 24.54
CA ASN A 265 12.24 1.13 25.30
C ASN A 265 11.42 -0.17 25.29
N GLY A 266 10.28 -0.21 24.58
CA GLY A 266 9.41 -1.37 24.51
C GLY A 266 8.73 -1.74 25.83
N VAL A 267 8.81 -0.91 26.87
CA VAL A 267 8.19 -1.22 28.16
C VAL A 267 6.66 -1.17 28.01
N PRO A 268 5.93 -2.27 28.33
CA PRO A 268 4.48 -2.29 28.25
C PRO A 268 3.85 -1.25 29.18
N LEU A 269 2.93 -0.47 28.65
CA LEU A 269 2.15 0.54 29.36
C LEU A 269 0.69 0.10 29.58
N ALA A 270 0.10 -0.57 28.59
CA ALA A 270 -1.27 -1.07 28.66
C ALA A 270 -1.43 -2.45 28.00
N ALA A 271 -2.41 -3.22 28.47
CA ALA A 271 -2.88 -4.43 27.80
C ALA A 271 -4.12 -4.15 26.96
N LEU A 272 -4.23 -4.80 25.81
CA LEU A 272 -5.37 -4.77 24.90
C LEU A 272 -6.19 -6.05 25.08
N GLU A 273 -7.46 -5.90 25.45
CA GLU A 273 -8.40 -7.02 25.50
C GLU A 273 -9.12 -7.15 24.16
N HIS A 274 -9.19 -8.37 23.63
CA HIS A 274 -9.78 -8.66 22.33
C HIS A 274 -11.07 -9.47 22.48
N GLY A 275 -12.06 -9.14 21.65
CA GLY A 275 -13.31 -9.87 21.54
C GLY A 275 -13.19 -11.14 20.69
N PRO A 276 -14.30 -11.89 20.51
CA PRO A 276 -14.31 -13.17 19.80
C PRO A 276 -13.88 -13.11 18.33
N VAL A 277 -13.98 -11.94 17.70
CA VAL A 277 -13.57 -11.72 16.30
C VAL A 277 -12.29 -10.88 16.20
N GLY A 278 -11.49 -10.84 17.28
CA GLY A 278 -10.17 -10.19 17.30
C GLY A 278 -10.20 -8.67 17.40
N GLN A 279 -11.37 -8.05 17.63
CA GLN A 279 -11.50 -6.62 17.79
C GLN A 279 -11.15 -6.17 19.22
N VAL A 280 -10.50 -5.01 19.39
CA VAL A 280 -10.13 -4.51 20.73
C VAL A 280 -11.38 -4.04 21.49
N THR A 281 -11.78 -4.78 22.53
CA THR A 281 -12.95 -4.46 23.35
C THR A 281 -12.61 -3.62 24.58
N ALA A 282 -11.36 -3.61 25.03
CA ALA A 282 -10.93 -2.75 26.14
C ALA A 282 -9.42 -2.49 26.13
N VAL A 283 -9.03 -1.42 26.82
CA VAL A 283 -7.64 -1.03 27.10
C VAL A 283 -7.44 -0.98 28.60
N ARG A 284 -6.35 -1.61 29.09
CA ARG A 284 -6.05 -1.71 30.52
C ARG A 284 -4.71 -1.10 30.88
N PHE A 285 -4.77 -0.03 31.67
CA PHE A 285 -3.60 0.60 32.28
C PHE A 285 -3.47 0.09 33.72
N GLY A 286 -2.73 -1.00 33.91
CA GLY A 286 -2.66 -1.72 35.19
C GLY A 286 -4.03 -2.29 35.59
N VAL A 287 -4.54 -1.89 36.75
CA VAL A 287 -5.87 -2.32 37.26
C VAL A 287 -7.03 -1.54 36.66
N ARG A 288 -6.76 -0.47 35.89
CA ARG A 288 -7.78 0.44 35.36
C ARG A 288 -8.18 0.01 33.96
N ARG A 289 -9.48 0.00 33.67
CA ARG A 289 -10.03 -0.56 32.44
C ARG A 289 -10.96 0.42 31.73
N TRP A 290 -10.70 0.66 30.45
CA TRP A 290 -11.56 1.41 29.55
C TRP A 290 -12.15 0.46 28.51
N GLU A 291 -13.47 0.32 28.49
CA GLU A 291 -14.19 -0.50 27.51
C GLU A 291 -14.53 0.30 26.28
N PHE A 292 -14.51 -0.35 25.13
CA PHE A 292 -14.96 0.25 23.89
C PHE A 292 -16.42 0.70 24.03
N PHE A 293 -16.67 1.94 23.63
CA PHE A 293 -17.96 2.60 23.74
C PHE A 293 -18.35 3.15 22.36
N PHE A 294 -19.49 2.70 21.83
CA PHE A 294 -20.09 3.30 20.64
C PHE A 294 -20.76 4.61 21.04
N LEU A 295 -20.29 5.71 20.45
CA LEU A 295 -21.02 6.98 20.42
C LEU A 295 -22.05 6.96 19.29
#